data_AF-A0A1T5GPT2-F1
#
_entry.id   AF-A0A1T5GPT2-F1
#
_cell.length_a   1.000
_cell.length_b   1.000
_cell.length_c   1.000
_cell.angle_alpha   90.00
_cell.angle_beta   90.00
_cell.angle_gamma   90.00
#
_symmetry.space_group_name_H-M   'P 1'
#
loop_
_entity.id
_entity.type
_entity.pdbx_description
1 polymer ?
#
loop_
_entity_poly.entity_id
_entity_poly.type
_entity_poly.pdbx_seq_one_letter_code
_entity_poly.pdbx_strand_id
1 'polypeptide(L)'
;MSEKKKITRIKPIGFCPPVKFTALNNCCPSVPSSSCLCDCCVSPLQSVLQQLVGQTVILGTIADAPNVPPLLFLYTIVEVNDFLVTVTNGTQTFVVNISDVTGVGFFPPGPTINLLPPVDSGCECNCRERPIRQLLNSLIGSTVNLLASNGSIAVDFNVEQTGLGIVLGTLPISPNQPIFRFAISTCKIVAVGQTN
;
A
#
# COMPACT_ATOMS: atom_id res chain seq x y z
N MET A 1 -12.61 12.19 -30.71
CA MET A 1 -13.32 12.73 -29.53
C MET A 1 -13.14 11.73 -28.40
N SER A 2 -12.23 12.01 -27.45
CA SER A 2 -12.00 11.09 -26.33
C SER A 2 -13.04 11.37 -25.23
N GLU A 3 -13.79 10.34 -24.89
CA GLU A 3 -14.90 10.40 -23.93
C GLU A 3 -14.32 10.53 -22.51
N LYS A 4 -14.51 11.71 -21.89
CA LYS A 4 -14.02 11.96 -20.53
C LYS A 4 -14.77 11.07 -19.54
N LYS A 5 -14.13 10.00 -19.05
CA LYS A 5 -14.69 9.14 -17.99
C LYS A 5 -14.78 9.95 -16.70
N LYS A 6 -15.99 10.44 -16.39
CA LYS A 6 -16.28 11.26 -15.21
C LYS A 6 -16.06 10.42 -13.95
N ILE A 7 -15.12 10.84 -13.09
CA ILE A 7 -14.89 10.22 -11.78
C ILE A 7 -16.12 10.46 -10.92
N THR A 8 -16.93 9.43 -10.72
CA THR A 8 -18.08 9.48 -9.82
C THR A 8 -17.56 9.39 -8.38
N ARG A 9 -17.55 10.51 -7.66
CA ARG A 9 -17.27 10.49 -6.21
C ARG A 9 -18.34 9.65 -5.52
N ILE A 10 -17.92 8.56 -4.87
CA ILE A 10 -18.77 7.80 -3.96
C ILE A 10 -19.19 8.75 -2.84
N LYS A 11 -20.49 8.87 -2.61
CA LYS A 11 -21.05 9.72 -1.56
C LYS A 11 -20.61 9.15 -0.21
N PRO A 12 -19.93 9.91 0.65
CA PRO A 12 -19.51 9.40 1.95
C PRO A 12 -20.75 8.98 2.75
N ILE A 13 -20.76 7.73 3.19
CA ILE A 13 -21.71 7.24 4.19
C ILE A 13 -21.38 8.02 5.47
N GLY A 14 -22.31 8.85 5.94
CA GLY A 14 -22.04 10.06 6.74
C GLY A 14 -21.48 9.86 8.14
N PHE A 15 -20.21 9.48 8.27
CA PHE A 15 -19.55 9.30 9.56
C PHE A 15 -18.13 9.89 9.70
N CYS A 16 -17.67 10.70 8.74
CA CYS A 16 -16.40 11.41 8.89
C CYS A 16 -16.65 12.92 8.98
N PRO A 17 -16.44 13.57 10.15
CA PRO A 17 -16.55 15.01 10.25
C PRO A 17 -15.46 15.70 9.40
N PRO A 18 -15.73 16.92 8.88
CA PRO A 18 -14.78 17.67 8.08
C PRO A 18 -13.54 18.02 8.92
N VAL A 19 -12.37 17.78 8.34
CA VAL A 19 -11.04 17.92 8.98
C VAL A 19 -10.82 19.38 9.38
N LYS A 20 -11.02 19.71 10.67
CA LYS A 20 -10.36 20.84 11.31
C LYS A 20 -9.11 20.31 12.00
N PHE A 21 -7.99 20.95 11.69
CA PHE A 21 -6.67 20.65 12.23
C PHE A 21 -6.68 20.58 13.77
N THR A 22 -5.78 19.74 14.29
CA THR A 22 -5.34 19.53 15.69
C THR A 22 -5.96 18.36 16.46
N ALA A 23 -5.06 17.50 16.94
CA ALA A 23 -5.21 16.44 17.94
C ALA A 23 -6.21 15.29 17.67
N LEU A 24 -5.66 14.07 17.58
CA LEU A 24 -6.32 12.81 17.92
C LEU A 24 -7.74 12.59 17.36
N ASN A 25 -7.93 12.72 16.04
CA ASN A 25 -9.25 12.48 15.44
C ASN A 25 -9.51 10.97 15.30
N ASN A 26 -10.36 10.46 16.19
CA ASN A 26 -10.97 9.13 16.10
C ASN A 26 -11.84 9.04 14.83
N CYS A 27 -11.25 8.59 13.72
CA CYS A 27 -12.00 8.21 12.51
C CYS A 27 -12.87 6.94 12.68
N CYS A 28 -12.92 6.36 13.88
CA CYS A 28 -13.69 5.16 14.18
C CYS A 28 -14.86 5.54 15.11
N PRO A 29 -16.12 5.43 14.67
CA PRO A 29 -17.25 5.63 15.57
C PRO A 29 -17.24 4.50 16.60
N SER A 30 -17.04 4.86 17.87
CA SER A 30 -17.43 4.14 19.09
C SER A 30 -17.52 2.60 19.00
N VAL A 31 -16.42 1.94 18.61
CA VAL A 31 -16.18 0.52 18.91
C VAL A 31 -15.30 0.50 20.17
N PRO A 32 -15.53 -0.40 21.15
CA PRO A 32 -14.70 -0.49 22.34
C PRO A 32 -13.22 -0.45 21.99
N SER A 33 -12.54 0.50 22.63
CA SER A 33 -11.24 1.06 22.29
C SER A 33 -10.09 0.12 22.65
N SER A 34 -9.83 -0.92 21.85
CA SER A 34 -8.60 -1.71 22.08
C SER A 34 -7.96 -2.47 20.90
N SER A 35 -8.41 -2.37 19.64
CA SER A 35 -7.77 -3.23 18.59
C SER A 35 -7.68 -2.66 17.17
N CYS A 36 -8.01 -1.40 16.92
CA CYS A 36 -8.12 -0.93 15.54
C CYS A 36 -7.35 0.35 15.18
N LEU A 37 -6.92 1.13 16.19
CA LEU A 37 -6.30 2.42 15.94
C LEU A 37 -4.86 2.31 15.36
N CYS A 38 -4.19 1.17 15.55
CA CYS A 38 -2.79 0.97 15.14
C CYS A 38 -2.57 -0.15 14.10
N ASP A 39 -3.56 -1.03 13.89
CA ASP A 39 -3.35 -2.24 13.07
C ASP A 39 -3.75 -2.09 11.60
N CYS A 40 -4.53 -1.09 11.24
CA CYS A 40 -5.10 -0.99 9.89
C CYS A 40 -4.03 -0.93 8.80
N CYS A 41 -2.99 -0.09 9.00
CA CYS A 41 -1.94 0.10 8.00
C CYS A 41 -0.84 -0.97 8.05
N VAL A 42 -0.77 -1.73 9.15
CA VAL A 42 0.35 -2.65 9.44
C VAL A 42 -0.05 -4.09 9.21
N SER A 43 -1.18 -4.52 9.75
CA SER A 43 -1.64 -5.91 9.69
C SER A 43 -1.79 -6.44 8.25
N PRO A 44 -2.42 -5.69 7.31
CA PRO A 44 -2.53 -6.18 5.95
C PRO A 44 -1.19 -6.29 5.23
N LEU A 45 -0.27 -5.35 5.48
CA LEU A 45 1.07 -5.40 4.90
C LEU A 45 1.92 -6.53 5.51
N GLN A 46 1.80 -6.76 6.81
CA GLN A 46 2.42 -7.89 7.48
C GLN A 46 1.95 -9.22 6.89
N SER A 47 0.65 -9.37 6.63
CA SER A 47 0.09 -10.56 5.99
C SER A 47 0.69 -10.80 4.59
N VAL A 48 0.94 -9.74 3.82
CA VAL A 48 1.63 -9.85 2.52
C VAL A 48 3.11 -10.23 2.71
N LEU A 49 3.82 -9.57 3.61
CA LEU A 49 5.24 -9.85 3.86
C LEU A 49 5.47 -11.28 4.35
N GLN A 50 4.58 -11.82 5.18
CA GLN A 50 4.63 -13.23 5.63
C GLN A 50 4.55 -14.22 4.46
N GLN A 51 3.76 -13.92 3.43
CA GLN A 51 3.67 -14.73 2.22
C GLN A 51 4.92 -14.63 1.33
N LEU A 52 5.79 -13.64 1.58
CA LEU A 52 7.02 -13.37 0.84
C LEU A 52 8.29 -13.80 1.59
N VAL A 53 8.17 -14.49 2.73
CA VAL A 53 9.33 -15.04 3.44
C VAL A 53 10.12 -15.98 2.51
N GLY A 54 11.44 -15.81 2.48
CA GLY A 54 12.36 -16.51 1.59
C GLY A 54 12.47 -15.93 0.18
N GLN A 55 11.67 -14.92 -0.18
CA GLN A 55 11.73 -14.26 -1.49
C GLN A 55 12.66 -13.06 -1.48
N THR A 56 13.33 -12.81 -2.62
CA THR A 56 14.04 -11.56 -2.87
C THR A 56 13.05 -10.48 -3.30
N VAL A 57 13.07 -9.36 -2.58
CA VAL A 57 12.13 -8.26 -2.71
C VAL A 57 12.83 -6.90 -2.81
N ILE A 58 12.08 -5.91 -3.25
CA ILE A 58 12.38 -4.50 -3.12
C ILE A 58 11.48 -3.97 -2.00
N LEU A 59 12.05 -3.58 -0.87
CA LEU A 59 11.27 -3.07 0.26
C LEU A 59 11.34 -1.53 0.26
N GLY A 60 10.23 -0.88 -0.09
CA GLY A 60 10.11 0.57 -0.05
C GLY A 60 9.69 1.05 1.33
N THR A 61 10.30 2.10 1.84
CA THR A 61 10.07 2.68 3.18
C THR A 61 9.84 4.19 3.10
N ILE A 62 9.33 4.78 4.19
CA ILE A 62 9.17 6.23 4.28
C ILE A 62 10.50 7.00 4.29
N ALA A 63 11.62 6.33 4.54
CA ALA A 63 12.95 6.94 4.55
C ALA A 63 13.57 7.04 3.15
N ASP A 64 12.99 6.37 2.15
CA ASP A 64 13.49 6.42 0.78
C ASP A 64 13.25 7.81 0.16
N ALA A 65 14.26 8.30 -0.55
CA ALA A 65 14.17 9.55 -1.30
C ALA A 65 13.34 9.38 -2.59
N PRO A 66 12.52 10.37 -2.98
CA PRO A 66 11.82 10.36 -4.25
C PRO A 66 12.77 10.22 -5.45
N ASN A 67 12.36 9.46 -6.46
CA ASN A 67 13.09 9.24 -7.72
C ASN A 67 14.47 8.57 -7.57
N VAL A 68 14.73 7.94 -6.41
CA VAL A 68 15.92 7.12 -6.16
C VAL A 68 15.47 5.69 -5.90
N PRO A 69 16.24 4.66 -6.32
CA PRO A 69 15.96 3.29 -5.92
C PRO A 69 15.86 3.17 -4.39
N PRO A 70 14.92 2.35 -3.86
CA PRO A 70 14.82 2.11 -2.43
C PRO A 70 16.14 1.65 -1.81
N LEU A 71 16.39 2.01 -0.56
CA LEU A 71 17.61 1.60 0.16
C LEU A 71 17.69 0.08 0.30
N LEU A 72 16.54 -0.58 0.46
CA LEU A 72 16.42 -2.03 0.59
C LEU A 72 16.03 -2.67 -0.74
N PHE A 73 16.88 -2.47 -1.75
CA PHE A 73 16.72 -3.03 -3.09
C PHE A 73 17.35 -4.43 -3.19
N LEU A 74 16.56 -5.43 -3.58
CA LEU A 74 16.97 -6.83 -3.72
C LEU A 74 17.48 -7.48 -2.43
N TYR A 75 16.69 -7.37 -1.37
CA TYR A 75 16.91 -8.08 -0.12
C TYR A 75 16.00 -9.30 -0.01
N THR A 76 16.46 -10.36 0.64
CA THR A 76 15.64 -11.53 0.95
C THR A 76 14.96 -11.36 2.30
N ILE A 77 13.65 -11.61 2.36
CA ILE A 77 12.89 -11.62 3.62
C ILE A 77 13.25 -12.89 4.39
N VAL A 78 13.74 -12.73 5.61
CA VAL A 78 14.11 -13.85 6.49
C VAL A 78 12.96 -14.22 7.42
N GLU A 79 12.33 -13.21 8.01
CA GLU A 79 11.31 -13.39 9.04
C GLU A 79 10.36 -12.19 9.07
N VAL A 80 9.09 -12.45 9.42
CA VAL A 80 8.07 -11.43 9.62
C VAL A 80 7.24 -11.79 10.86
N ASN A 81 7.48 -11.07 11.95
CA ASN A 81 6.81 -11.28 13.23
C ASN A 81 6.71 -9.94 13.99
N ASP A 82 5.80 -9.85 14.96
CA ASP A 82 5.69 -8.70 15.88
C ASP A 82 5.78 -7.30 15.22
N PHE A 83 5.08 -7.11 14.09
CA PHE A 83 5.09 -5.86 13.31
C PHE A 83 6.45 -5.45 12.72
N LEU A 84 7.41 -6.38 12.68
CA LEU A 84 8.74 -6.22 12.14
C LEU A 84 8.94 -7.16 10.93
N VAL A 85 9.77 -6.70 9.99
CA VAL A 85 10.28 -7.54 8.90
C VAL A 85 11.80 -7.51 8.92
N THR A 86 12.39 -8.71 8.97
CA THR A 86 13.84 -8.89 8.90
C THR A 86 14.23 -9.23 7.47
N VAL A 87 15.16 -8.45 6.91
CA VAL A 87 15.64 -8.63 5.54
C VAL A 87 17.16 -8.69 5.49
N THR A 88 17.72 -9.47 4.56
CA THR A 88 19.17 -9.58 4.37
C THR A 88 19.56 -9.64 2.90
N ASN A 89 20.73 -9.10 2.56
CA ASN A 89 21.36 -9.30 1.24
C ASN A 89 22.58 -10.25 1.31
N GLY A 90 22.74 -10.97 2.43
CA GLY A 90 23.89 -11.84 2.70
C GLY A 90 25.11 -11.12 3.29
N THR A 91 25.17 -9.79 3.20
CA THR A 91 26.24 -8.98 3.81
C THR A 91 25.72 -8.14 4.98
N GLN A 92 24.52 -7.59 4.85
CA GLN A 92 23.87 -6.75 5.84
C GLN A 92 22.48 -7.30 6.14
N THR A 93 22.06 -7.13 7.39
CA THR A 93 20.71 -7.48 7.84
C THR A 93 20.08 -6.25 8.47
N PHE A 94 18.84 -5.97 8.07
CA PHE A 94 18.03 -4.89 8.62
C PHE A 94 16.75 -5.47 9.22
N VAL A 95 16.32 -4.87 10.32
CA VAL A 95 15.00 -5.10 10.91
C VAL A 95 14.21 -3.81 10.74
N VAL A 96 13.09 -3.90 10.04
CA VAL A 96 12.30 -2.74 9.62
C VAL A 96 10.93 -2.81 10.26
N ASN A 97 10.48 -1.69 10.84
CA ASN A 97 9.11 -1.59 11.32
C ASN A 97 8.14 -1.56 10.13
N ILE A 98 7.16 -2.48 10.11
CA ILE A 98 6.21 -2.60 8.99
C ILE A 98 5.38 -1.33 8.85
N SER A 99 5.16 -0.58 9.93
CA SER A 99 4.47 0.72 9.86
C SER A 99 5.21 1.77 9.04
N ASP A 100 6.52 1.62 8.82
CA ASP A 100 7.35 2.51 8.00
C ASP A 100 7.51 2.01 6.56
N VAL A 101 7.03 0.81 6.25
CA VAL A 101 7.06 0.25 4.90
C VAL A 101 5.95 0.90 4.06
N THR A 102 6.33 1.38 2.88
CA THR A 102 5.40 1.94 1.88
C THR A 102 4.82 0.85 0.99
N GLY A 103 5.65 -0.13 0.62
CA GLY A 103 5.23 -1.28 -0.16
C GLY A 103 6.38 -2.26 -0.37
N VAL A 104 6.05 -3.40 -0.95
CA VAL A 104 7.01 -4.46 -1.28
C VAL A 104 6.84 -4.86 -2.75
N GLY A 105 7.95 -4.83 -3.48
CA GLY A 105 8.06 -5.29 -4.87
C GLY A 105 8.73 -6.65 -4.94
N PHE A 106 8.28 -7.51 -5.85
CA PHE A 106 8.85 -8.83 -6.09
C PHE A 106 8.78 -9.21 -7.57
N PHE A 107 9.65 -10.11 -8.00
CA PHE A 107 9.73 -10.52 -9.40
C PHE A 107 8.52 -11.37 -9.81
N PRO A 108 7.89 -11.10 -10.97
CA PRO A 108 6.90 -12.01 -11.54
C PRO A 108 7.57 -13.30 -12.07
N PRO A 109 6.84 -14.44 -12.11
CA PRO A 109 5.44 -14.60 -11.70
C PRO A 109 5.24 -14.46 -10.18
N GLY A 110 6.30 -14.63 -9.38
CA GLY A 110 6.27 -14.51 -7.92
C GLY A 110 5.31 -15.51 -7.26
N PRO A 111 5.24 -15.53 -5.92
CA PRO A 111 4.17 -16.25 -5.25
C PRO A 111 2.82 -15.55 -5.49
N THR A 112 1.74 -16.34 -5.48
CA THR A 112 0.38 -15.79 -5.42
C THR A 112 0.18 -15.11 -4.08
N ILE A 113 -0.21 -13.84 -4.10
CA ILE A 113 -0.51 -13.06 -2.90
C ILE A 113 -2.01 -13.08 -2.65
N ASN A 114 -2.40 -13.66 -1.51
CA ASN A 114 -3.77 -13.62 -1.01
C ASN A 114 -3.93 -12.37 -0.12
N LEU A 115 -4.64 -11.36 -0.63
CA LEU A 115 -4.94 -10.15 0.13
C LEU A 115 -6.08 -10.42 1.12
N LEU A 116 -5.97 -9.86 2.32
CA LEU A 116 -7.07 -9.87 3.27
C LEU A 116 -8.30 -9.17 2.66
N PRO A 117 -9.51 -9.73 2.81
CA PRO A 117 -10.71 -9.11 2.26
C PRO A 117 -11.03 -7.80 2.99
N PRO A 118 -11.64 -6.81 2.32
CA PRO A 118 -12.15 -5.62 2.99
C PRO A 118 -13.12 -5.99 4.12
N VAL A 119 -13.05 -5.27 5.24
CA VAL A 119 -13.88 -5.53 6.41
C VAL A 119 -14.85 -4.36 6.64
N ASP A 120 -16.15 -4.65 6.54
CA ASP A 120 -17.21 -3.65 6.76
C ASP A 120 -17.55 -3.44 8.26
N SER A 121 -16.96 -4.23 9.17
CA SER A 121 -17.23 -4.17 10.62
C SER A 121 -16.57 -2.99 11.36
N GLY A 122 -16.14 -1.95 10.63
CA GLY A 122 -15.50 -0.77 11.20
C GLY A 122 -14.01 -0.92 11.52
N CYS A 123 -13.40 -2.06 11.17
CA CYS A 123 -11.98 -2.30 11.40
C CYS A 123 -11.06 -1.79 10.28
N GLU A 124 -11.62 -1.41 9.14
CA GLU A 124 -10.86 -0.69 8.12
C GLU A 124 -10.73 0.77 8.52
N CYS A 125 -9.56 1.38 8.29
CA CYS A 125 -9.36 2.82 8.49
C CYS A 125 -10.25 3.63 7.53
N ASN A 126 -11.46 3.96 7.98
CA ASN A 126 -12.54 4.56 7.18
C ASN A 126 -12.15 5.88 6.52
N CYS A 127 -11.27 6.67 7.15
CA CYS A 127 -10.87 7.98 6.63
C CYS A 127 -9.60 7.95 5.79
N ARG A 128 -8.84 6.84 5.79
CA ARG A 128 -7.52 6.77 5.14
C ARG A 128 -7.44 5.66 4.10
N GLU A 129 -7.75 4.43 4.46
CA GLU A 129 -7.61 3.28 3.58
C GLU A 129 -8.83 3.09 2.69
N ARG A 130 -10.04 3.13 3.27
CA ARG A 130 -11.28 2.85 2.56
C ARG A 130 -11.48 3.72 1.33
N PRO A 131 -11.32 5.06 1.38
CA PRO A 131 -11.59 5.90 0.21
C PRO A 131 -10.62 5.62 -0.94
N ILE A 132 -9.33 5.46 -0.65
CA ILE A 132 -8.31 5.15 -1.66
C ILE A 132 -8.51 3.74 -2.21
N ARG A 133 -8.77 2.75 -1.35
CA ARG A 133 -9.05 1.37 -1.77
C ARG A 133 -10.28 1.31 -2.67
N GLN A 134 -11.39 1.94 -2.30
CA GLN A 134 -12.61 1.94 -3.13
C GLN A 134 -12.38 2.62 -4.48
N LEU A 135 -11.60 3.72 -4.50
CA LEU A 135 -11.18 4.35 -5.74
C LEU A 135 -10.36 3.38 -6.60
N LEU A 136 -9.31 2.77 -6.06
CA LEU A 136 -8.45 1.83 -6.79
C LEU A 136 -9.21 0.58 -7.23
N ASN A 137 -10.19 0.12 -6.45
CA ASN A 137 -11.06 -0.99 -6.82
C ASN A 137 -11.87 -0.69 -8.09
N SER A 138 -12.30 0.57 -8.28
CA SER A 138 -12.96 1.01 -9.53
C SER A 138 -12.00 1.16 -10.72
N LEU A 139 -10.69 1.09 -10.47
CA LEU A 139 -9.61 1.27 -11.45
C LEU A 139 -8.83 -0.02 -11.70
N ILE A 140 -9.31 -1.18 -11.22
CA ILE A 140 -8.74 -2.48 -11.56
C ILE A 140 -8.72 -2.66 -13.08
N GLY A 141 -7.59 -3.11 -13.62
CA GLY A 141 -7.31 -3.23 -15.05
C GLY A 141 -6.96 -1.91 -15.74
N SER A 142 -6.80 -0.81 -14.99
CA SER A 142 -6.36 0.49 -15.50
C SER A 142 -4.96 0.85 -14.96
N THR A 143 -4.27 1.71 -15.70
CA THR A 143 -2.99 2.30 -15.31
C THR A 143 -3.19 3.63 -14.59
N VAL A 144 -2.49 3.83 -13.48
CA VAL A 144 -2.57 5.02 -12.62
C VAL A 144 -1.19 5.46 -12.13
N ASN A 145 -1.08 6.70 -11.66
CA ASN A 145 0.10 7.19 -10.94
C ASN A 145 -0.22 7.24 -9.45
N LEU A 146 0.57 6.55 -8.61
CA LEU A 146 0.37 6.56 -7.15
C LEU A 146 1.44 7.44 -6.49
N LEU A 147 1.00 8.54 -5.86
CA LEU A 147 1.87 9.39 -5.07
C LEU A 147 1.92 8.87 -3.63
N ALA A 148 3.10 8.49 -3.17
CA ALA A 148 3.34 8.02 -1.80
C ALA A 148 3.69 9.17 -0.84
N SER A 149 3.57 8.92 0.47
CA SER A 149 3.77 9.93 1.52
C SER A 149 5.19 10.45 1.66
N ASN A 150 6.19 9.70 1.18
CA ASN A 150 7.58 10.15 1.10
C ASN A 150 7.86 11.02 -0.14
N GLY A 151 6.86 11.25 -1.00
CA GLY A 151 6.98 12.02 -2.23
C GLY A 151 7.33 11.18 -3.47
N SER A 152 7.56 9.88 -3.32
CA SER A 152 7.79 8.97 -4.45
C SER A 152 6.53 8.77 -5.29
N ILE A 153 6.71 8.58 -6.60
CA ILE A 153 5.61 8.34 -7.54
C ILE A 153 5.81 7.00 -8.23
N ALA A 154 4.86 6.09 -8.06
CA ALA A 154 4.75 4.88 -8.87
C ALA A 154 4.04 5.26 -10.17
N VAL A 155 4.83 5.63 -11.19
CA VAL A 155 4.34 6.06 -12.52
C VAL A 155 3.91 4.84 -13.32
N ASP A 156 2.75 4.93 -13.97
CA ASP A 156 2.17 3.87 -14.80
C ASP A 156 1.96 2.53 -14.06
N PHE A 157 1.52 2.61 -12.80
CA PHE A 157 1.13 1.46 -12.00
C PHE A 157 -0.16 0.84 -12.55
N ASN A 158 -0.10 -0.42 -12.98
CA ASN A 158 -1.26 -1.19 -13.41
C ASN A 158 -1.93 -1.86 -12.20
N VAL A 159 -3.19 -1.51 -11.94
CA VAL A 159 -3.95 -2.02 -10.79
C VAL A 159 -4.50 -3.41 -11.09
N GLU A 160 -4.07 -4.43 -10.35
CA GLU A 160 -4.54 -5.81 -10.54
C GLU A 160 -5.62 -6.21 -9.53
N GLN A 161 -5.43 -5.84 -8.26
CA GLN A 161 -6.31 -6.24 -7.19
C GLN A 161 -6.23 -5.23 -6.03
N THR A 162 -7.31 -5.12 -5.26
CA THR A 162 -7.28 -4.43 -3.97
C THR A 162 -7.77 -5.36 -2.86
N GLY A 163 -7.25 -5.15 -1.65
CA GLY A 163 -7.69 -5.81 -0.42
C GLY A 163 -7.68 -4.81 0.72
N LEU A 164 -7.91 -5.29 1.95
CA LEU A 164 -7.80 -4.45 3.14
C LEU A 164 -6.40 -3.79 3.18
N GLY A 165 -6.34 -2.45 3.26
CA GLY A 165 -5.09 -1.70 3.37
C GLY A 165 -4.08 -1.81 2.23
N ILE A 166 -4.30 -2.61 1.19
CA ILE A 166 -3.31 -2.93 0.14
C ILE A 166 -3.89 -2.79 -1.27
N VAL A 167 -3.11 -2.22 -2.17
CA VAL A 167 -3.27 -2.38 -3.61
C VAL A 167 -2.13 -3.24 -4.16
N LEU A 168 -2.49 -4.22 -4.99
CA LEU A 168 -1.55 -5.10 -5.68
C LEU A 168 -1.61 -4.78 -7.18
N GLY A 169 -0.44 -4.73 -7.80
CA GLY A 169 -0.34 -4.38 -9.21
C GLY A 169 1.06 -4.51 -9.75
N THR A 170 1.26 -4.01 -10.95
CA THR A 170 2.52 -4.11 -11.67
C THR A 170 3.07 -2.72 -11.99
N LEU A 171 4.39 -2.54 -11.81
CA LEU A 171 5.08 -1.28 -12.02
C LEU A 171 6.36 -1.49 -12.84
N PRO A 172 6.54 -0.76 -13.96
CA PRO A 172 7.82 -0.69 -14.63
C PRO A 172 8.74 0.31 -13.90
N ILE A 173 9.81 -0.19 -13.26
CA ILE A 173 10.75 0.69 -12.53
C ILE A 173 11.69 1.48 -13.45
N SER A 174 11.87 1.04 -14.70
CA SER A 174 12.47 1.86 -15.76
C SER A 174 12.03 1.40 -17.14
N PRO A 175 12.15 2.25 -18.18
CA PRO A 175 12.01 1.80 -19.57
C PRO A 175 12.99 0.63 -19.81
N ASN A 176 12.48 -0.48 -20.34
CA ASN A 176 13.23 -1.72 -20.63
C ASN A 176 13.73 -2.54 -19.43
N GLN A 177 13.28 -2.26 -18.20
CA GLN A 177 13.55 -3.13 -17.05
C GLN A 177 12.39 -4.11 -16.78
N PRO A 178 12.65 -5.19 -16.02
CA PRO A 178 11.60 -6.13 -15.64
C PRO A 178 10.45 -5.39 -14.94
N ILE A 179 9.22 -5.75 -15.31
CA ILE A 179 8.03 -5.32 -14.61
C ILE A 179 8.04 -6.04 -13.26
N PHE A 180 7.93 -5.29 -12.16
CA PHE A 180 7.81 -5.87 -10.84
C PHE A 180 6.36 -5.88 -10.42
N ARG A 181 5.98 -6.89 -9.63
CA ARG A 181 4.71 -6.90 -8.96
C ARG A 181 4.88 -6.25 -7.58
N PHE A 182 4.03 -5.28 -7.27
CA PHE A 182 4.12 -4.49 -6.05
C PHE A 182 2.83 -4.58 -5.26
N ALA A 183 2.97 -4.84 -3.96
CA ALA A 183 1.93 -4.63 -2.96
C ALA A 183 2.24 -3.32 -2.21
N ILE A 184 1.38 -2.31 -2.37
CA ILE A 184 1.56 -0.98 -1.80
C ILE A 184 0.49 -0.74 -0.74
N SER A 185 0.91 -0.23 0.42
CA SER A 185 -0.01 0.16 1.50
C SER A 185 -0.84 1.38 1.07
N THR A 186 -2.17 1.24 1.08
CA THR A 186 -3.08 2.35 0.77
C THR A 186 -3.02 3.46 1.81
N CYS A 187 -2.58 3.17 3.04
CA CYS A 187 -2.27 4.20 4.04
C CYS A 187 -1.14 5.15 3.63
N LYS A 188 -0.23 4.69 2.77
CA LYS A 188 0.95 5.44 2.35
C LYS A 188 0.73 6.15 1.02
N ILE A 189 -0.40 5.93 0.36
CA ILE A 189 -0.81 6.64 -0.85
C ILE A 189 -1.51 7.95 -0.45
N VAL A 190 -1.00 9.06 -0.95
CA VAL A 190 -1.54 10.41 -0.72
C VAL A 190 -2.45 10.85 -1.88
N ALA A 191 -2.14 10.44 -3.10
CA ALA A 191 -2.96 10.77 -4.27
C ALA A 191 -2.88 9.68 -5.35
N VAL A 192 -3.96 9.58 -6.14
CA VAL A 192 -4.06 8.75 -7.34
C VAL A 192 -4.25 9.68 -8.54
N GLY A 193 -3.26 9.73 -9.42
CA GLY A 193 -3.33 10.41 -10.71
C GLY A 193 -3.76 9.45 -11.81
N GLN A 194 -4.52 9.93 -12.78
CA GLN A 194 -4.87 9.17 -13.99
C GLN A 194 -4.22 9.83 -15.19
N THR A 195 -3.64 9.03 -16.07
CA THR A 195 -3.20 9.46 -17.40
C THR A 195 -4.44 9.46 -18.31
N ASN A 196 -4.81 10.65 -18.82
CA ASN A 196 -5.93 10.81 -19.76
C ASN A 196 -5.46 10.63 -21.20
#